data_AF-A0A9D6SF21-F1
#
_entry.id   AF-A0A9D6SF21-F1
#
_cell.length_a   1.000
_cell.length_b   1.000
_cell.length_c   1.000
_cell.angle_alpha   90.00
_cell.angle_beta   90.00
_cell.angle_gamma   90.00
#
_symmetry.space_group_name_H-M   'P 1'
#
loop_
_entity.id
_entity.type
_entity.pdbx_description
1 polymer ?
#
loop_
_entity_poly.entity_id
_entity_poly.type
_entity_poly.pdbx_seq_one_letter_code
_entity_poly.pdbx_strand_id
1 'polypeptide(L)'
;MCGAFLSQCADAQDRTVRFFGEVARGLSFRKDIGHGLDLVLKPLPSPESGDATGWTIEVTPQGRQPDDECRDFVWVVTPPYRFWNPRYLSTEYGKLAQEVVRTSPREFNFVLNCADFTVERQRVDRVLWPYSYSKEDVDDSLAKLGTSPHGTGRLWIKDSKYTPGEKSGGGVKLGAIHWIKFEVEIRFPEGRNRDRDP
;
A
#
# COMPACT_ATOMS: atom_id res chain seq x y z
N MET A 1 -41.65 -37.93 -1.51
CA MET A 1 -40.67 -37.28 -2.42
C MET A 1 -41.11 -35.84 -2.63
N CYS A 2 -40.30 -34.88 -2.18
CA CYS A 2 -40.09 -33.57 -2.79
C CYS A 2 -39.04 -32.87 -1.93
N GLY A 3 -37.81 -32.82 -2.44
CA GLY A 3 -36.71 -32.09 -1.82
C GLY A 3 -36.82 -30.60 -2.11
N ALA A 4 -36.31 -29.79 -1.21
CA ALA A 4 -35.99 -28.39 -1.45
C ALA A 4 -34.52 -28.19 -1.07
N PHE A 5 -33.64 -28.30 -2.07
CA PHE A 5 -32.31 -27.70 -1.99
C PHE A 5 -32.50 -26.19 -2.11
N LEU A 6 -32.32 -25.48 -1.00
CA LEU A 6 -32.10 -24.04 -1.05
C LEU A 6 -30.72 -23.83 -1.65
N SER A 7 -30.69 -23.54 -2.94
CA SER A 7 -29.50 -23.10 -3.66
C SER A 7 -29.06 -21.77 -3.06
N GLN A 8 -28.00 -21.82 -2.27
CA GLN A 8 -27.35 -20.64 -1.72
C GLN A 8 -26.67 -19.92 -2.90
N CYS A 9 -27.22 -18.79 -3.33
CA CYS A 9 -26.53 -17.90 -4.24
C CYS A 9 -25.26 -17.43 -3.53
N ALA A 10 -24.09 -17.87 -4.00
CA ALA A 10 -22.82 -17.29 -3.61
C ALA A 10 -22.87 -15.80 -3.98
N ASP A 11 -22.83 -14.93 -2.98
CA ASP A 11 -22.66 -13.50 -3.18
C ASP A 11 -21.45 -13.28 -4.09
N ALA A 12 -21.68 -12.71 -5.27
CA ALA A 12 -20.62 -12.10 -6.04
C ALA A 12 -20.11 -10.92 -5.22
N GLN A 13 -19.15 -11.18 -4.33
CA GLN A 13 -18.47 -10.15 -3.56
C GLN A 13 -18.02 -9.07 -4.53
N ASP A 14 -18.46 -7.83 -4.27
CA ASP A 14 -18.10 -6.69 -5.08
C ASP A 14 -16.57 -6.62 -5.16
N ARG A 15 -16.03 -6.87 -6.35
CA ARG A 15 -14.58 -6.92 -6.58
C ARG A 15 -13.96 -5.54 -6.46
N THR A 16 -14.79 -4.49 -6.46
CA THR A 16 -14.35 -3.12 -6.35
C THR A 16 -14.90 -2.50 -5.08
N VAL A 17 -14.02 -2.01 -4.21
CA VAL A 17 -14.42 -1.26 -3.03
C VAL A 17 -14.10 0.21 -3.25
N ARG A 18 -15.09 1.09 -3.08
CA ARG A 18 -14.92 2.54 -3.16
C ARG A 18 -15.36 3.22 -1.88
N PHE A 19 -14.56 4.17 -1.41
CA PHE A 19 -14.89 4.95 -0.22
C PHE A 19 -14.17 6.29 -0.19
N PHE A 20 -14.66 7.18 0.67
CA PHE A 20 -14.03 8.45 1.00
C PHE A 20 -13.45 8.41 2.41
N GLY A 21 -12.43 9.22 2.65
CA GLY A 21 -11.84 9.38 3.96
C GLY A 21 -11.22 10.74 4.15
N GLU A 22 -10.96 11.06 5.42
CA GLU A 22 -10.20 12.23 5.85
C GLU A 22 -9.23 11.79 6.94
N VAL A 23 -8.01 12.34 6.91
CA VAL A 23 -7.04 12.10 7.97
C VAL A 23 -6.25 13.37 8.27
N ALA A 24 -6.14 13.69 9.56
CA ALA A 24 -5.35 14.80 10.07
C ALA A 24 -3.95 14.33 10.48
N ARG A 25 -2.96 15.23 10.40
CA ARG A 25 -1.54 14.95 10.64
C ARG A 25 -1.35 14.22 11.97
N GLY A 26 -0.50 13.20 11.95
CA GLY A 26 -0.18 12.40 13.13
C GLY A 26 -1.25 11.37 13.51
N LEU A 27 -2.44 11.42 12.88
CA LEU A 27 -3.46 10.39 13.05
C LEU A 27 -3.33 9.31 11.99
N SER A 28 -3.77 8.11 12.35
CA SER A 28 -3.95 7.00 11.42
C SER A 28 -5.38 7.02 10.86
N PHE A 29 -5.52 6.58 9.61
CA PHE A 29 -6.81 6.15 9.06
C PHE A 29 -6.76 4.64 8.81
N ARG A 30 -7.86 3.93 9.07
CA ARG A 30 -8.02 2.50 8.83
C ARG A 30 -9.40 2.21 8.29
N LYS A 31 -9.50 1.38 7.25
CA LYS A 31 -10.77 0.98 6.65
C LYS A 31 -10.70 -0.48 6.21
N ASP A 32 -11.69 -1.27 6.63
CA ASP A 32 -11.96 -2.60 6.09
C ASP A 32 -12.27 -2.49 4.59
N ILE A 33 -11.49 -3.21 3.79
CA ILE A 33 -11.62 -3.29 2.33
C ILE A 33 -12.07 -4.68 1.85
N GLY A 34 -12.51 -5.55 2.76
CA GLY A 34 -12.92 -6.91 2.47
C GLY A 34 -11.74 -7.90 2.47
N HIS A 35 -12.08 -9.19 2.33
CA HIS A 35 -11.11 -10.30 2.29
C HIS A 35 -10.18 -10.39 3.52
N GLY A 36 -10.61 -9.88 4.67
CA GLY A 36 -9.81 -9.84 5.89
C GLY A 36 -8.63 -8.86 5.81
N LEU A 37 -8.72 -7.84 4.96
CA LEU A 37 -7.70 -6.82 4.78
C LEU A 37 -8.23 -5.43 5.15
N ASP A 38 -7.34 -4.61 5.69
CA ASP A 38 -7.57 -3.19 5.91
C ASP A 38 -6.63 -2.36 5.02
N LEU A 39 -7.15 -1.28 4.44
CA LEU A 39 -6.32 -0.17 4.00
C LEU A 39 -5.99 0.72 5.20
N VAL A 40 -4.71 1.07 5.34
CA VAL A 40 -4.21 1.91 6.42
C VAL A 40 -3.43 3.09 5.83
N LEU A 41 -3.73 4.31 6.29
CA LEU A 41 -2.81 5.44 6.18
C LEU A 41 -2.07 5.57 7.50
N LYS A 42 -0.84 5.08 7.52
CA LYS A 42 0.00 5.08 8.72
C LYS A 42 0.79 6.38 8.79
N PRO A 43 0.66 7.19 9.85
CA PRO A 43 1.43 8.41 9.97
C PRO A 43 2.91 8.08 10.10
N LEU A 44 3.77 8.95 9.56
CA LEU A 44 5.20 8.82 9.80
C LEU A 44 5.53 9.00 11.29
N PRO A 45 6.46 8.20 11.83
CA PRO A 45 6.95 8.41 13.19
C PRO A 45 7.67 9.77 13.26
N SER A 46 7.26 10.64 14.18
CA SER A 46 8.01 11.85 14.59
C SER A 46 8.85 11.48 15.81
N PRO A 47 10.11 11.93 16.03
CA PRO A 47 10.91 12.99 15.38
C PRO A 47 12.20 12.51 14.67
N GLU A 48 12.45 11.20 14.56
CA GLU A 48 13.69 10.65 13.96
C GLU A 48 13.75 10.84 12.43
N SER A 49 12.59 11.03 11.79
CA SER A 49 12.43 11.30 10.36
C SER A 49 12.57 12.81 9.98
N GLY A 50 12.93 13.66 10.94
CA GLY A 50 13.05 15.11 10.76
C GLY A 50 11.71 15.83 10.65
N ASP A 51 11.66 16.94 9.91
CA ASP A 51 10.45 17.74 9.64
C ASP A 51 9.46 17.04 8.67
N ALA A 52 9.67 15.75 8.36
CA ALA A 52 8.82 15.03 7.44
C ALA A 52 7.40 14.85 8.01
N THR A 53 6.40 14.95 7.14
CA THR A 53 4.99 14.84 7.49
C THR A 53 4.25 14.04 6.44
N GLY A 54 3.17 13.38 6.86
CA GLY A 54 2.28 12.65 5.98
C GLY A 54 2.11 11.21 6.43
N TRP A 55 1.81 10.35 5.47
CA TRP A 55 1.45 8.96 5.70
C TRP A 55 2.07 8.03 4.68
N THR A 56 2.19 6.77 5.08
CA THR A 56 2.47 5.65 4.20
C THR A 56 1.16 4.88 3.98
N ILE A 57 0.85 4.59 2.72
CA ILE A 57 -0.25 3.70 2.33
C ILE A 57 0.21 2.27 2.58
N GLU A 58 -0.53 1.55 3.42
CA GLU A 58 -0.32 0.14 3.73
C GLU A 58 -1.63 -0.63 3.50
N VAL A 59 -1.51 -1.91 3.16
CA VAL A 59 -2.61 -2.88 3.24
C VAL A 59 -2.17 -3.97 4.21
N THR A 60 -2.99 -4.25 5.23
CA THR A 60 -2.62 -5.16 6.33
C THR A 60 -3.71 -6.19 6.58
N PRO A 61 -3.37 -7.43 6.97
CA PRO A 61 -4.35 -8.37 7.51
C PRO A 61 -5.07 -7.83 8.74
N GLN A 62 -6.37 -8.10 8.84
CA GLN A 62 -7.16 -7.79 10.04
C GLN A 62 -6.71 -8.63 11.25
N GLY A 63 -6.82 -8.04 12.43
CA GLY A 63 -6.52 -8.71 13.71
C GLY A 63 -5.03 -8.97 13.98
N ARG A 64 -4.12 -8.50 13.11
CA ARG A 64 -2.67 -8.61 13.30
C ARG A 64 -2.07 -7.43 14.05
N GLN A 65 -1.03 -7.71 14.84
CA GLN A 65 -0.33 -6.70 15.62
C GLN A 65 0.72 -5.96 14.77
N PRO A 66 1.10 -4.72 15.13
CA PRO A 66 2.04 -3.91 14.35
C PRO A 66 3.46 -4.49 14.17
N ASP A 67 3.85 -5.47 14.99
CA ASP A 67 5.15 -6.15 14.98
C ASP A 67 5.17 -7.47 14.20
N ASP A 68 4.04 -7.88 13.63
CA ASP A 68 3.99 -9.09 12.80
C ASP A 68 4.87 -8.96 11.55
N GLU A 69 5.67 -10.00 11.24
CA GLU A 69 6.58 -10.05 10.09
C GLU A 69 5.87 -9.91 8.73
N CYS A 70 4.56 -10.13 8.72
CA CYS A 70 3.67 -10.06 7.57
C CYS A 70 2.88 -8.73 7.57
N ARG A 71 3.58 -7.62 7.75
CA ARG A 71 2.99 -6.27 7.75
C ARG A 71 3.25 -5.59 6.42
N ASP A 72 2.23 -4.90 5.93
CA ASP A 72 2.25 -4.06 4.73
C ASP A 72 2.47 -4.79 3.38
N PHE A 73 1.35 -5.19 2.80
CA PHE A 73 1.26 -5.88 1.52
C PHE A 73 1.55 -5.00 0.32
N VAL A 74 1.61 -3.67 0.49
CA VAL A 74 1.85 -2.73 -0.59
C VAL A 74 3.34 -2.68 -0.95
N TRP A 75 4.20 -2.73 0.07
CA TRP A 75 5.65 -2.55 -0.07
C TRP A 75 6.28 -3.52 -1.07
N VAL A 76 5.87 -4.79 -1.06
CA VAL A 76 6.54 -5.87 -1.81
C VAL A 76 6.16 -5.93 -3.30
N VAL A 77 5.15 -5.18 -3.73
CA VAL A 77 4.62 -5.19 -5.11
C VAL A 77 4.37 -3.80 -5.70
N THR A 78 4.84 -2.75 -5.03
CA THR A 78 4.72 -1.36 -5.51
C THR A 78 6.11 -0.74 -5.69
N PRO A 79 6.76 -0.94 -6.85
CA PRO A 79 8.04 -0.29 -7.15
C PRO A 79 7.86 1.23 -7.36
N PRO A 80 8.95 2.02 -7.33
CA PRO A 80 10.34 1.63 -7.03
C PRO A 80 10.58 1.32 -5.54
N TYR A 81 11.57 0.45 -5.26
CA TYR A 81 11.89 0.01 -3.90
C TYR A 81 13.01 0.81 -3.21
N ARG A 82 13.90 1.47 -3.96
CA ARG A 82 15.01 2.28 -3.40
C ARG A 82 14.72 3.78 -3.32
N PHE A 83 13.58 4.22 -3.83
CA PHE A 83 13.23 5.63 -3.97
C PHE A 83 11.80 5.88 -3.50
N TRP A 84 11.45 7.15 -3.43
CA TRP A 84 10.07 7.57 -3.22
C TRP A 84 9.15 6.93 -4.27
N ASN A 85 8.11 6.26 -3.81
CA ASN A 85 7.12 5.61 -4.66
C ASN A 85 5.69 6.03 -4.26
N PRO A 86 4.67 5.64 -5.04
CA PRO A 86 3.29 6.08 -4.83
C PRO A 86 2.72 5.85 -3.43
N ARG A 87 3.24 4.87 -2.67
CA ARG A 87 2.80 4.57 -1.30
C ARG A 87 3.07 5.73 -0.33
N TYR A 88 4.08 6.55 -0.60
CA TYR A 88 4.47 7.64 0.29
C TYR A 88 3.64 8.88 -0.03
N LEU A 89 2.60 9.08 0.77
CA LEU A 89 1.83 10.32 0.84
C LEU A 89 2.49 11.22 1.91
N SER A 90 3.79 11.46 1.74
CA SER A 90 4.61 12.13 2.73
C SER A 90 5.72 12.97 2.09
N THR A 91 6.26 13.89 2.89
CA THR A 91 7.40 14.75 2.52
C THR A 91 8.76 14.07 2.68
N GLU A 92 8.80 12.77 2.98
CA GLU A 92 10.04 11.98 2.93
C GLU A 92 10.70 12.05 1.54
N TYR A 93 11.96 11.63 1.46
CA TYR A 93 12.77 11.72 0.25
C TYR A 93 12.86 13.15 -0.33
N GLY A 94 12.78 14.17 0.54
CA GLY A 94 12.95 15.57 0.15
C GLY A 94 11.79 16.17 -0.64
N LYS A 95 10.61 15.52 -0.63
CA LYS A 95 9.42 16.00 -1.34
C LYS A 95 8.78 17.17 -0.61
N LEU A 96 8.47 18.25 -1.31
CA LEU A 96 7.76 19.38 -0.72
C LEU A 96 6.28 19.03 -0.51
N ALA A 97 5.66 19.54 0.55
CA ALA A 97 4.26 19.26 0.86
C ALA A 97 3.32 19.53 -0.33
N GLN A 98 3.54 20.63 -1.07
CA GLN A 98 2.80 20.96 -2.28
C GLN A 98 3.02 19.96 -3.43
N GLU A 99 4.21 19.37 -3.55
CA GLU A 99 4.50 18.36 -4.57
C GLU A 99 3.75 17.05 -4.24
N VAL A 100 3.72 16.69 -2.96
CA VAL A 100 3.06 15.47 -2.47
C VAL A 100 1.55 15.52 -2.71
N VAL A 101 0.88 16.60 -2.29
CA VAL A 101 -0.59 16.71 -2.42
C VAL A 101 -1.06 16.88 -3.87
N ARG A 102 -0.20 17.41 -4.75
CA ARG A 102 -0.48 17.53 -6.20
C ARG A 102 -0.25 16.22 -6.95
N THR A 103 0.55 15.31 -6.41
CA THR A 103 0.75 13.99 -7.02
C THR A 103 -0.47 13.13 -6.67
N SER A 104 -1.44 13.09 -7.58
CA SER A 104 -2.72 12.41 -7.42
C SER A 104 -3.24 12.03 -8.82
N PRO A 105 -3.76 10.81 -9.05
CA PRO A 105 -3.89 9.72 -8.09
C PRO A 105 -2.57 9.07 -7.67
N ARG A 106 -2.59 8.35 -6.55
CA ARG A 106 -1.58 7.37 -6.14
C ARG A 106 -2.05 5.98 -6.56
N GLU A 107 -1.30 5.33 -7.44
CA GLU A 107 -1.57 3.95 -7.85
C GLU A 107 -0.62 3.01 -7.12
N PHE A 108 -1.17 1.94 -6.53
CA PHE A 108 -0.39 0.97 -5.77
C PHE A 108 -0.97 -0.44 -5.98
N ASN A 109 -0.14 -1.46 -5.77
CA ASN A 109 -0.55 -2.85 -5.75
C ASN A 109 -0.41 -3.42 -4.34
N PHE A 110 -1.12 -4.49 -4.04
CA PHE A 110 -0.97 -5.21 -2.78
C PHE A 110 -1.19 -6.71 -2.96
N VAL A 111 -0.35 -7.53 -2.34
CA VAL A 111 -0.61 -8.98 -2.25
C VAL A 111 -1.82 -9.27 -1.36
N LEU A 112 -2.41 -10.46 -1.47
CA LEU A 112 -3.67 -10.77 -0.79
C LEU A 112 -3.51 -11.51 0.54
N ASN A 113 -2.32 -12.04 0.83
CA ASN A 113 -2.06 -12.89 1.98
C ASN A 113 -0.56 -12.96 2.32
N CYS A 114 -0.25 -13.58 3.47
CA CYS A 114 1.11 -13.70 3.98
C CYS A 114 2.04 -14.63 3.19
N ALA A 115 1.48 -15.65 2.51
CA ALA A 115 2.29 -16.55 1.70
C ALA A 115 2.86 -15.78 0.50
N ASP A 116 1.99 -15.04 -0.21
CA ASP A 116 2.39 -14.18 -1.33
C ASP A 116 3.32 -13.05 -0.88
N PHE A 117 3.05 -12.44 0.27
CA PHE A 117 3.96 -11.45 0.85
C PHE A 117 5.38 -12.02 1.06
N THR A 118 5.48 -13.21 1.63
CA THR A 118 6.78 -13.86 1.88
C THR A 118 7.53 -14.13 0.58
N VAL A 119 6.83 -14.63 -0.44
CA VAL A 119 7.40 -14.89 -1.77
C VAL A 119 7.92 -13.60 -2.40
N GLU A 120 7.11 -12.54 -2.42
CA GLU A 120 7.52 -11.27 -3.05
C GLU A 120 8.60 -10.56 -2.23
N ARG A 121 8.57 -10.63 -0.90
CA ARG A 121 9.62 -10.08 -0.04
C ARG A 121 10.98 -10.70 -0.37
N GLN A 122 11.06 -12.02 -0.56
CA GLN A 122 12.30 -12.70 -0.93
C GLN A 122 12.81 -12.26 -2.31
N ARG A 123 11.91 -12.08 -3.27
CA ARG A 123 12.26 -11.58 -4.61
C ARG A 123 12.79 -10.15 -4.55
N VAL A 124 12.09 -9.27 -3.84
CA VAL A 124 12.52 -7.88 -3.62
C VAL A 124 13.88 -7.85 -2.95
N ASP A 125 14.11 -8.65 -1.90
CA ASP A 125 15.38 -8.68 -1.16
C ASP A 125 16.57 -9.05 -2.07
N ARG A 126 16.41 -10.10 -2.90
CA ARG A 126 17.45 -10.51 -3.86
C ARG A 126 17.74 -9.46 -4.91
N VAL A 127 16.71 -8.81 -5.43
CA VAL A 127 16.85 -7.74 -6.44
C VAL A 127 17.48 -6.49 -5.82
N LEU A 128 17.16 -6.19 -4.55
CA LEU A 128 17.76 -5.06 -3.85
C LEU A 128 19.21 -5.33 -3.46
N TRP A 129 19.55 -6.55 -3.05
CA TRP A 129 20.89 -6.91 -2.56
C TRP A 129 21.57 -7.97 -3.42
N PRO A 130 21.81 -7.70 -4.71
CA PRO A 130 22.23 -8.73 -5.67
C PRO A 130 23.61 -9.33 -5.33
N TYR A 131 24.45 -8.63 -4.57
CA TYR A 131 25.77 -9.11 -4.16
C TYR A 131 25.73 -10.19 -3.07
N SER A 132 24.57 -10.41 -2.44
CA SER A 132 24.37 -11.42 -1.40
C SER A 132 23.87 -12.76 -1.95
N TYR A 133 23.62 -12.86 -3.26
CA TYR A 133 22.97 -13.99 -3.91
C TYR A 133 23.68 -14.42 -5.19
N SER A 134 23.35 -15.62 -5.70
CA SER A 134 23.86 -16.06 -7.00
C SER A 134 23.24 -15.21 -8.13
N LYS A 135 23.94 -15.10 -9.26
CA LYS A 135 23.40 -14.39 -10.43
C LYS A 135 22.09 -15.02 -10.92
N GLU A 136 21.99 -16.35 -10.90
CA GLU A 136 20.79 -17.08 -11.29
C GLU A 136 19.60 -16.74 -10.40
N ASP A 137 19.79 -16.69 -9.07
CA ASP A 137 18.73 -16.33 -8.13
C ASP A 137 18.25 -14.89 -8.32
N VAL A 138 19.17 -13.96 -8.61
CA VAL A 138 18.84 -12.55 -8.86
C VAL A 138 18.08 -12.42 -10.17
N ASP A 139 18.54 -13.05 -11.24
CA ASP A 139 17.90 -13.01 -12.56
C ASP A 139 16.49 -13.65 -12.49
N ASP A 140 16.33 -14.79 -11.80
CA ASP A 140 15.02 -15.43 -11.58
C ASP A 140 14.08 -14.55 -10.75
N SER A 141 14.60 -13.94 -9.68
CA SER A 141 13.80 -13.07 -8.81
C SER A 141 13.37 -11.80 -9.53
N LEU A 142 14.24 -11.21 -10.36
CA LEU A 142 13.92 -10.07 -11.19
C LEU A 142 12.83 -10.41 -12.21
N ALA A 143 12.91 -11.57 -12.86
CA ALA A 143 11.92 -12.02 -13.84
C ALA A 143 10.54 -12.29 -13.23
N LYS A 144 10.49 -12.66 -11.94
CA LYS A 144 9.24 -13.01 -11.23
C LYS A 144 8.73 -11.93 -10.28
N LEU A 145 9.40 -10.78 -10.19
CA LEU A 145 9.05 -9.72 -9.25
C LEU A 145 7.62 -9.20 -9.50
N GLY A 146 6.78 -9.20 -8.47
CA GLY A 146 5.39 -8.73 -8.57
C GLY A 146 4.42 -9.68 -9.26
N THR A 147 4.79 -10.95 -9.47
CA THR A 147 3.95 -11.94 -10.16
C THR A 147 2.98 -12.69 -9.27
N SER A 148 3.13 -12.62 -7.93
CA SER A 148 2.12 -13.13 -7.01
C SER A 148 0.75 -12.47 -7.24
N PRO A 149 -0.36 -13.17 -6.97
CA PRO A 149 -1.70 -12.59 -7.01
C PRO A 149 -1.77 -11.31 -6.17
N HIS A 150 -2.22 -10.22 -6.79
CA HIS A 150 -2.33 -8.93 -6.15
C HIS A 150 -3.60 -8.20 -6.56
N GLY A 151 -4.10 -7.38 -5.65
CA GLY A 151 -5.08 -6.35 -5.95
C GLY A 151 -4.40 -5.05 -6.37
N THR A 152 -5.21 -4.12 -6.87
CA THR A 152 -4.77 -2.77 -7.23
C THR A 152 -5.56 -1.74 -6.43
N GLY A 153 -4.91 -0.63 -6.11
CA GLY A 153 -5.50 0.47 -5.38
C GLY A 153 -5.18 1.80 -6.04
N ARG A 154 -6.15 2.71 -6.00
CA ARG A 154 -6.00 4.09 -6.44
C ARG A 154 -6.51 5.02 -5.36
N LEU A 155 -5.69 5.97 -4.94
CA LEU A 155 -6.07 7.01 -3.99
C LEU A 155 -6.00 8.38 -4.66
N TRP A 156 -7.12 9.09 -4.70
CA TRP A 156 -7.20 10.47 -5.17
C TRP A 156 -7.29 11.41 -3.98
N ILE A 157 -6.35 12.34 -3.87
CA ILE A 157 -6.49 13.49 -2.97
C ILE A 157 -7.52 14.43 -3.59
N LYS A 158 -8.62 14.65 -2.87
CA LYS A 158 -9.74 15.51 -3.28
C LYS A 158 -9.62 16.91 -2.71
N ASP A 159 -9.06 17.02 -1.51
CA ASP A 159 -8.81 18.29 -0.84
C ASP A 159 -7.65 18.12 0.15
N SER A 160 -6.97 19.21 0.50
CA SER A 160 -5.87 19.17 1.47
C SER A 160 -5.61 20.53 2.10
N LYS A 161 -5.08 20.52 3.32
CA LYS A 161 -4.43 21.69 3.92
C LYS A 161 -2.96 21.38 4.13
N TYR A 162 -2.10 22.26 3.65
CA TYR A 162 -0.67 22.13 3.80
C TYR A 162 -0.01 23.51 3.95
N THR A 163 1.13 23.53 4.62
CA THR A 163 2.09 24.64 4.58
C THR A 163 3.09 24.34 3.46
N PRO A 164 3.24 25.22 2.44
CA PRO A 164 4.21 25.01 1.38
C PRO A 164 5.64 24.90 1.93
N GLY A 165 6.42 23.99 1.35
CA GLY A 165 7.86 23.94 1.52
C GLY A 165 8.59 24.86 0.53
N GLU A 166 9.88 25.06 0.78
CA GLU A 166 10.76 25.92 -0.01
C GLU A 166 12.13 25.25 -0.19
N LYS A 167 12.65 25.32 -1.42
CA LYS A 167 14.03 24.94 -1.75
C LYS A 167 14.82 26.24 -1.93
N SER A 168 15.72 26.56 -1.01
CA SER A 168 16.55 27.78 -1.05
C SER A 168 18.02 27.44 -0.91
N GLY A 169 18.92 28.39 -1.19
CA GLY A 169 20.36 28.22 -1.06
C GLY A 169 20.85 27.86 0.36
N GLY A 170 20.00 28.01 1.38
CA GLY A 170 20.28 27.63 2.78
C GLY A 170 19.73 26.28 3.22
N GLY A 171 19.10 25.50 2.32
CA GLY A 171 18.55 24.17 2.62
C GLY A 171 17.12 23.96 2.12
N VAL A 172 16.56 22.78 2.41
CA VAL A 172 15.20 22.39 2.01
C VAL A 172 14.29 22.42 3.23
N LYS A 173 13.30 23.31 3.22
CA LYS A 173 12.15 23.27 4.13
C LYS A 173 11.04 22.49 3.46
N LEU A 174 10.68 21.35 3.99
CA LEU A 174 9.73 20.45 3.31
C LEU A 174 8.28 20.96 3.33
N GLY A 175 7.98 21.90 4.24
CA GLY A 175 6.60 22.26 4.54
C GLY A 175 5.92 21.15 5.35
N ALA A 176 4.59 21.24 5.49
CA ALA A 176 3.84 20.27 6.28
C ALA A 176 2.48 19.98 5.66
N ILE A 177 2.08 18.72 5.65
CA ILE A 177 0.71 18.31 5.31
C ILE A 177 -0.08 18.22 6.62
N HIS A 178 -1.14 19.03 6.74
CA HIS A 178 -1.95 19.13 7.95
C HIS A 178 -3.13 18.16 7.95
N TRP A 179 -3.78 18.02 6.80
CA TRP A 179 -4.81 17.01 6.58
C TRP A 179 -5.03 16.79 5.08
N ILE A 180 -5.62 15.64 4.74
CA ILE A 180 -6.11 15.33 3.40
C ILE A 180 -7.53 14.77 3.47
N LYS A 181 -8.34 15.08 2.45
CA LYS A 181 -9.57 14.37 2.10
C LYS A 181 -9.31 13.60 0.82
N PHE A 182 -9.77 12.36 0.75
CA PHE A 182 -9.43 11.47 -0.34
C PHE A 182 -10.56 10.51 -0.71
N GLU A 183 -10.49 10.01 -1.94
CA GLU A 183 -11.27 8.88 -2.44
C GLU A 183 -10.33 7.71 -2.69
N VAL A 184 -10.76 6.49 -2.38
CA VAL A 184 -10.04 5.26 -2.73
C VAL A 184 -10.92 4.38 -3.59
N GLU A 185 -10.31 3.76 -4.59
CA GLU A 185 -10.81 2.58 -5.30
C GLU A 185 -9.84 1.43 -5.08
N ILE A 186 -10.34 0.29 -4.59
CA ILE A 186 -9.61 -0.97 -4.49
C ILE A 186 -10.24 -1.95 -5.47
N ARG A 187 -9.42 -2.73 -6.19
CA ARG A 187 -9.86 -3.83 -7.03
C ARG A 187 -9.14 -5.12 -6.66
N PHE A 188 -9.89 -6.14 -6.32
CA PHE A 188 -9.36 -7.49 -6.12
C PHE A 188 -9.23 -8.23 -7.45
N PRO A 189 -8.21 -9.09 -7.62
CA PRO A 189 -8.02 -9.85 -8.86
C PRO A 189 -9.16 -10.86 -9.03
N GLU A 190 -9.41 -11.27 -10.27
CA GLU A 190 -10.39 -12.32 -10.55
C GLU A 190 -9.95 -13.63 -9.91
N GLY A 191 -10.84 -14.26 -9.16
CA GLY A 191 -10.53 -15.52 -8.49
C GLY A 191 -10.20 -16.62 -9.50
N ARG A 192 -9.07 -17.30 -9.31
CA ARG A 192 -9.12 -18.77 -9.41
C ARG A 192 -9.85 -19.24 -8.17
N ASN A 193 -10.96 -19.94 -8.36
CA ASN A 193 -11.74 -20.60 -7.32
C ASN A 193 -10.83 -21.21 -6.25
N ARG A 194 -11.12 -20.92 -4.98
CA ARG A 194 -10.62 -21.67 -3.83
C ARG A 194 -11.34 -23.03 -3.75
N ASP A 195 -11.23 -23.82 -4.81
CA ASP A 195 -11.59 -25.24 -4.84
C ASP A 195 -10.34 -26.03 -5.22
N ARG A 196 -9.35 -25.99 -4.34
CA ARG A 196 -8.26 -26.98 -4.30
C ARG A 196 -7.61 -26.89 -2.94
N ASP A 197 -8.19 -27.60 -1.98
CA ASP A 197 -7.40 -28.40 -1.07
C ASP A 197 -7.85 -29.87 -1.23
N PRO A 198 -6.90 -30.83 -1.24
CA PRO A 198 -7.16 -32.26 -1.33
C PRO A 198 -7.77 -32.86 -0.07
#